data_AF-A0A4S4KA05-F1
#
_entry.id   AF-A0A4S4KA05-F1
#
_cell.length_a   1.000
_cell.length_b   1.000
_cell.length_c   1.000
_cell.angle_alpha   90.00
_cell.angle_beta   90.00
_cell.angle_gamma   90.00
#
_symmetry.space_group_name_H-M   'P 1'
#
loop_
_entity.id
_entity.type
_entity.pdbx_description
1 polymer ?
#
loop_
_entity_poly.entity_id
_entity_poly.type
_entity_poly.pdbx_seq_one_letter_code
_entity_poly.pdbx_strand_id
1 'polypeptide(L)'
;MLSDSPIAQAGAREYATGTGDNTAAEASNQSPLAQGRWATLFALIIGINQYVSPNITNLEGAVADADAIEEYLKENMGVLPSHICKLVDKDATRAQILEKFQALEDDPRIKKGNPILIYYAGHGNTAKAPKNWTTEDGNVQSILPVDYYMPEPQSVEIPAGSDGTIGVL
;
A
#
# COMPACT_ATOMS: atom_id res chain seq x y z
N MET A 1 -74.94 13.22 2.36
CA MET A 1 -75.72 12.59 1.28
C MET A 1 -74.92 12.67 -0.01
N LEU A 2 -74.19 11.61 -0.35
CA LEU A 2 -73.78 11.30 -1.71
C LEU A 2 -73.90 9.77 -1.78
N SER A 3 -74.92 9.31 -2.50
CA SER A 3 -75.30 7.90 -2.63
C SER A 3 -74.74 7.31 -3.93
N ASP A 4 -74.27 6.08 -3.81
CA ASP A 4 -73.66 5.19 -4.80
C ASP A 4 -74.47 4.93 -6.07
N SER A 5 -73.76 4.55 -7.14
CA SER A 5 -74.22 3.67 -8.24
C SER A 5 -73.03 3.26 -9.15
N PRO A 6 -73.08 2.11 -9.87
CA PRO A 6 -72.23 0.96 -9.53
C PRO A 6 -71.30 0.43 -10.64
N ILE A 7 -70.53 -0.61 -10.26
CA ILE A 7 -69.55 -1.41 -11.02
C ILE A 7 -70.21 -2.25 -12.14
N ALA A 8 -69.56 -2.36 -13.31
CA ALA A 8 -69.69 -3.51 -14.20
C ALA A 8 -68.43 -3.76 -15.04
N GLN A 9 -68.13 -5.05 -15.17
CA GLN A 9 -67.00 -5.72 -15.81
C GLN A 9 -67.02 -5.68 -17.35
N ALA A 10 -65.84 -5.60 -17.96
CA ALA A 10 -65.52 -6.16 -19.28
C ALA A 10 -64.00 -6.45 -19.24
N GLY A 11 -63.44 -7.58 -19.68
CA GLY A 11 -63.86 -8.54 -20.69
C GLY A 11 -62.58 -8.88 -21.47
N ALA A 12 -62.14 -10.13 -21.37
CA ALA A 12 -60.82 -10.63 -21.73
C ALA A 12 -60.41 -10.43 -23.20
N ARG A 13 -59.09 -10.25 -23.42
CA ARG A 13 -58.37 -10.78 -24.60
C ARG A 13 -57.00 -11.29 -24.15
N GLU A 14 -56.74 -12.56 -24.42
CA GLU A 14 -55.49 -13.27 -24.15
C GLU A 14 -54.93 -13.83 -25.47
N TYR A 15 -53.62 -14.09 -25.45
CA TYR A 15 -52.75 -14.83 -26.40
C TYR A 15 -52.20 -14.06 -27.63
N ALA A 16 -50.92 -14.15 -28.02
CA ALA A 16 -49.68 -14.68 -27.45
C ALA A 16 -48.52 -14.31 -28.41
N THR A 17 -47.27 -14.24 -27.93
CA THR A 17 -46.06 -14.96 -28.43
C THR A 17 -44.74 -14.20 -28.18
N GLY A 18 -43.84 -14.87 -27.44
CA GLY A 18 -42.36 -14.70 -27.44
C GLY A 18 -41.82 -13.40 -26.81
N THR A 19 -40.68 -13.37 -26.13
CA THR A 19 -39.62 -14.33 -25.79
C THR A 19 -38.79 -13.61 -24.70
N GLY A 20 -38.02 -14.36 -23.89
CA GLY A 20 -37.44 -13.91 -22.61
C GLY A 20 -36.60 -12.62 -22.62
N ASP A 21 -36.45 -12.00 -21.44
CA ASP A 21 -35.31 -11.16 -21.01
C ASP A 21 -35.50 -10.83 -19.50
N ASN A 22 -34.68 -11.39 -18.59
CA ASN A 22 -33.44 -10.85 -17.99
C ASN A 22 -33.65 -10.05 -16.69
N THR A 23 -33.49 -10.72 -15.55
CA THR A 23 -33.14 -10.07 -14.26
C THR A 23 -31.97 -10.82 -13.63
N ALA A 24 -30.77 -10.61 -14.17
CA ALA A 24 -29.49 -10.96 -13.57
C ALA A 24 -28.38 -10.17 -14.27
N ALA A 25 -28.39 -8.84 -14.15
CA ALA A 25 -27.32 -8.01 -14.69
C ALA A 25 -27.16 -6.71 -13.88
N GLU A 26 -26.81 -6.86 -12.61
CA GLU A 26 -26.02 -5.84 -11.90
C GLU A 26 -24.72 -6.49 -11.41
N ALA A 27 -23.98 -7.10 -12.35
CA ALA A 27 -22.58 -7.40 -12.15
C ALA A 27 -21.79 -6.16 -12.58
N SER A 28 -21.05 -5.60 -11.62
CA SER A 28 -20.16 -4.46 -11.71
C SER A 28 -19.46 -4.29 -13.07
N ASN A 29 -19.73 -3.16 -13.70
CA ASN A 29 -19.10 -2.73 -14.95
C ASN A 29 -17.68 -2.21 -14.65
N GLN A 30 -16.75 -3.12 -14.36
CA GLN A 30 -15.33 -2.79 -14.27
C GLN A 30 -14.72 -2.82 -15.68
N SER A 31 -14.26 -1.65 -16.15
CA SER A 31 -13.60 -1.49 -17.44
C SER A 31 -12.35 -2.37 -17.57
N PRO A 32 -12.20 -3.16 -18.65
CA PRO A 32 -11.00 -3.98 -18.93
C PRO A 32 -9.70 -3.19 -19.07
N LEU A 33 -9.74 -1.85 -19.16
CA LEU A 33 -8.56 -1.00 -19.33
C LEU A 33 -7.82 -0.71 -18.01
N ALA A 34 -8.46 -0.91 -16.85
CA ALA A 34 -7.82 -0.70 -15.53
C ALA A 34 -6.97 -1.89 -15.08
N GLN A 35 -7.29 -3.11 -15.54
CA GLN A 35 -6.66 -4.34 -15.08
C GLN A 35 -5.22 -4.57 -15.60
N GLY A 36 -4.73 -3.75 -16.54
CA GLY A 36 -3.41 -3.95 -17.18
C GLY A 36 -2.28 -3.05 -16.70
N ARG A 37 -2.57 -1.79 -16.32
CA ARG A 37 -1.51 -0.80 -16.04
C ARG A 37 -0.75 -1.11 -14.75
N TRP A 38 -1.48 -1.49 -13.71
CA TRP A 38 -0.95 -1.65 -12.36
C TRP A 38 -0.41 -3.05 -12.07
N ALA A 39 -0.63 -4.01 -12.98
CA ALA A 39 0.00 -5.32 -12.92
C ALA A 39 1.54 -5.25 -12.97
N THR A 40 2.10 -4.13 -13.44
CA THR A 40 3.55 -3.87 -13.47
C THR A 40 4.07 -3.07 -12.27
N LEU A 41 3.18 -2.67 -11.35
CA LEU A 41 3.57 -1.95 -10.14
C LEU A 41 4.22 -2.91 -9.15
N PHE A 42 5.31 -2.46 -8.53
CA PHE A 42 5.94 -3.12 -7.40
C PHE A 42 5.82 -2.25 -6.15
N ALA A 43 5.62 -2.86 -5.00
CA ALA A 43 5.42 -2.14 -3.75
C ALA A 43 6.27 -2.71 -2.62
N LEU A 44 6.90 -1.81 -1.85
CA LEU A 44 7.42 -2.08 -0.51
C LEU A 44 6.58 -1.28 0.49
N ILE A 45 5.90 -1.97 1.40
CA ILE A 45 5.01 -1.40 2.40
C ILE A 45 5.60 -1.67 3.79
N ILE A 46 5.77 -0.63 4.59
CA ILE A 46 6.38 -0.71 5.91
C ILE A 46 5.44 -0.08 6.93
N GLY A 47 5.07 -0.82 7.97
CA GLY A 47 4.20 -0.34 9.06
C GLY A 47 4.73 -0.74 10.43
N ILE A 48 5.03 0.22 11.31
CA ILE A 48 5.69 -0.07 12.58
C ILE A 48 4.91 0.57 13.74
N ASN A 49 4.27 -0.29 14.53
CA ASN A 49 3.61 0.07 15.78
C ASN A 49 4.51 -0.20 16.99
N GLN A 50 5.14 -1.37 17.04
CA GLN A 50 5.83 -1.88 18.23
C GLN A 50 7.34 -1.73 18.09
N TYR A 51 7.90 -0.66 18.64
CA TYR A 51 9.35 -0.42 18.64
C TYR A 51 10.01 -1.17 19.80
N VAL A 52 11.20 -1.72 19.55
CA VAL A 52 11.87 -2.50 20.61
C VAL A 52 12.48 -1.60 21.68
N SER A 53 12.87 -0.38 21.30
CA SER A 53 13.43 0.58 22.25
C SER A 53 12.34 1.12 23.18
N PRO A 54 12.52 1.03 24.52
CA PRO A 54 11.57 1.64 25.45
C PRO A 54 11.56 3.18 25.39
N ASN A 55 12.53 3.79 24.69
CA ASN A 55 12.60 5.24 24.48
C ASN A 55 11.74 5.72 23.31
N ILE A 56 11.17 4.80 22.52
CA ILE A 56 10.23 5.12 21.45
C ILE A 56 8.84 4.66 21.90
N THR A 57 7.90 5.60 21.98
CA THR A 57 6.51 5.28 22.28
C THR A 57 5.89 4.47 21.14
N ASN A 58 5.24 3.35 21.45
CA ASN A 58 4.54 2.56 20.45
C ASN A 58 3.36 3.32 19.82
N LEU A 59 3.09 2.99 18.57
CA LEU A 59 1.94 3.50 17.81
C LEU A 59 0.83 2.43 17.76
N GLU A 60 -0.36 2.84 17.35
CA GLU A 60 -1.51 1.95 17.21
C GLU A 60 -1.98 1.81 15.76
N GLY A 61 -1.77 2.82 14.91
CA GLY A 61 -2.33 2.87 13.56
C GLY A 61 -1.43 2.40 12.42
N ALA A 62 -0.11 2.38 12.60
CA ALA A 62 0.83 2.22 11.47
C ALA A 62 0.70 0.87 10.75
N VAL A 63 0.45 -0.21 11.49
CA VAL A 63 0.20 -1.54 10.89
C VAL A 63 -1.15 -1.58 10.17
N ALA A 64 -2.19 -0.98 10.75
CA ALA A 64 -3.50 -0.89 10.11
C ALA A 64 -3.46 -0.08 8.81
N ASP A 65 -2.66 1.00 8.79
CA ASP A 65 -2.42 1.80 7.60
C ASP A 65 -1.70 0.98 6.51
N ALA A 66 -0.67 0.21 6.88
CA ALA A 66 0.04 -0.67 5.96
C ALA A 66 -0.87 -1.78 5.39
N ASP A 67 -1.75 -2.35 6.21
CA ASP A 67 -2.73 -3.35 5.79
C ASP A 67 -3.73 -2.75 4.79
N ALA A 68 -4.26 -1.55 5.08
CA ALA A 68 -5.20 -0.86 4.20
C ALA A 68 -4.59 -0.53 2.83
N ILE A 69 -3.31 -0.15 2.79
CA ILE A 69 -2.61 0.08 1.52
C ILE A 69 -2.42 -1.23 0.75
N GLU A 70 -2.00 -2.31 1.40
CA GLU A 70 -1.87 -3.60 0.73
C GLU A 70 -3.20 -4.06 0.11
N GLU A 71 -4.28 -3.98 0.88
CA GLU A 71 -5.63 -4.32 0.42
C GLU A 71 -6.03 -3.45 -0.78
N TYR A 72 -5.86 -2.13 -0.70
CA TYR A 72 -6.17 -1.23 -1.80
C TYR A 72 -5.39 -1.55 -3.08
N LEU A 73 -4.09 -1.86 -2.97
CA LEU A 73 -3.27 -2.24 -4.11
C LEU A 73 -3.76 -3.53 -4.77
N LYS A 74 -4.15 -4.52 -3.96
CA LYS A 74 -4.65 -5.82 -4.46
C LYS A 74 -6.04 -5.70 -5.06
N GLU A 75 -6.99 -5.21 -4.28
CA GLU A 75 -8.42 -5.29 -4.59
C GLU A 75 -8.89 -4.18 -5.53
N ASN A 76 -8.34 -2.96 -5.39
CA ASN A 76 -8.77 -1.82 -6.20
C ASN A 76 -7.86 -1.54 -7.39
N MET A 77 -6.56 -1.78 -7.24
CA MET A 77 -5.59 -1.52 -8.31
C MET A 77 -5.22 -2.77 -9.12
N GLY A 78 -5.48 -3.99 -8.61
CA GLY A 78 -5.13 -5.22 -9.31
C GLY A 78 -3.63 -5.48 -9.38
N VAL A 79 -2.86 -4.99 -8.41
CA VAL A 79 -1.42 -5.28 -8.27
C VAL A 79 -1.26 -6.75 -7.89
N LEU A 80 -0.33 -7.45 -8.55
CA LEU A 80 -0.09 -8.85 -8.27
C LEU A 80 0.45 -9.02 -6.83
N PRO A 81 -0.05 -9.98 -6.03
CA PRO A 81 0.46 -10.21 -4.69
C PRO A 81 1.97 -10.49 -4.66
N SER A 82 2.53 -11.10 -5.71
CA SER A 82 3.96 -11.38 -5.85
C SER A 82 4.82 -10.14 -6.15
N HIS A 83 4.20 -8.98 -6.35
CA HIS A 83 4.87 -7.68 -6.53
C HIS A 83 4.77 -6.79 -5.28
N ILE A 84 4.10 -7.25 -4.22
CA ILE A 84 3.95 -6.52 -2.96
C ILE A 84 4.79 -7.21 -1.89
N CYS A 85 5.72 -6.47 -1.31
CA CYS A 85 6.45 -6.85 -0.12
C CYS A 85 5.96 -5.98 1.05
N LYS A 86 5.62 -6.61 2.18
CA LYS A 86 5.17 -5.92 3.39
C LYS A 86 6.03 -6.31 4.58
N LEU A 87 6.54 -5.33 5.31
CA LEU A 87 7.26 -5.49 6.58
C LEU A 87 6.47 -4.80 7.69
N VAL A 88 6.18 -5.52 8.76
CA VAL A 88 5.46 -4.97 9.92
C VAL A 88 6.16 -5.28 11.23
N ASP A 89 6.11 -4.31 12.15
CA ASP A 89 6.66 -4.42 13.51
C ASP A 89 8.06 -5.09 13.53
N LYS A 90 8.19 -6.24 14.20
CA LYS A 90 9.43 -6.98 14.39
C LYS A 90 10.17 -7.34 13.09
N ASP A 91 9.47 -7.36 11.96
CA ASP A 91 10.04 -7.70 10.66
C ASP A 91 10.57 -6.45 9.93
N ALA A 92 10.17 -5.25 10.36
CA ALA A 92 10.67 -3.97 9.84
C ALA A 92 11.98 -3.54 10.51
N THR A 93 12.95 -4.47 10.57
CA THR A 93 14.32 -4.17 11.02
C THR A 93 15.08 -3.38 9.98
N ARG A 94 16.10 -2.64 10.40
CA ARG A 94 16.97 -1.89 9.48
C ARG A 94 17.54 -2.78 8.39
N ALA A 95 18.07 -3.95 8.79
CA ALA A 95 18.64 -4.93 7.86
C ALA A 95 17.61 -5.43 6.83
N GLN A 96 16.39 -5.77 7.26
CA GLN A 96 15.36 -6.25 6.34
C GLN A 96 14.84 -5.13 5.43
N ILE A 97 14.66 -3.91 5.94
CA ILE A 97 14.25 -2.77 5.11
C ILE A 97 15.28 -2.53 4.00
N LEU A 98 16.58 -2.50 4.34
CA LEU A 98 17.68 -2.36 3.38
C LEU A 98 17.69 -3.50 2.35
N GLU A 99 17.54 -4.74 2.80
CA GLU A 99 17.46 -5.92 1.93
C GLU A 99 16.30 -5.78 0.93
N LYS A 100 15.13 -5.27 1.35
CA LYS A 100 13.98 -5.10 0.45
C LYS A 100 14.13 -3.93 -0.51
N PHE A 101 14.83 -2.86 -0.13
CA PHE A 101 15.22 -1.82 -1.09
C PHE A 101 16.16 -2.37 -2.17
N GLN A 102 17.19 -3.13 -1.78
CA GLN A 102 18.11 -3.77 -2.71
C GLN A 102 17.37 -4.78 -3.60
N ALA A 103 16.46 -5.57 -3.04
CA ALA A 103 15.65 -6.50 -3.81
C ALA A 103 14.77 -5.81 -4.87
N LEU A 104 14.28 -4.59 -4.61
CA LEU A 104 13.56 -3.79 -5.63
C LEU A 104 14.51 -3.28 -6.71
N GLU A 105 15.72 -2.85 -6.35
CA GLU A 105 16.73 -2.40 -7.32
C GLU A 105 17.15 -3.53 -8.27
N ASP A 106 17.36 -4.73 -7.72
CA ASP A 106 17.88 -5.89 -8.44
C ASP A 106 16.80 -6.75 -9.12
N ASP A 107 15.51 -6.46 -8.94
CA ASP A 107 14.43 -7.30 -9.46
C ASP A 107 14.37 -7.27 -11.01
N PRO A 108 14.71 -8.36 -11.71
CA PRO A 108 14.73 -8.38 -13.17
C PRO A 108 13.33 -8.26 -13.77
N ARG A 109 12.24 -8.39 -13.00
CA ARG A 109 10.87 -8.20 -13.46
C ARG A 109 10.54 -6.71 -13.63
N ILE A 110 11.21 -5.82 -12.88
CA ILE A 110 11.01 -4.37 -12.96
C ILE A 110 11.73 -3.81 -14.19
N LYS A 111 10.97 -3.17 -15.08
CA LYS A 111 11.49 -2.57 -16.31
C LYS A 111 11.42 -1.04 -16.23
N LYS A 112 12.27 -0.37 -17.02
CA LYS A 112 12.24 1.09 -17.16
C LYS A 112 10.82 1.58 -17.47
N GLY A 113 10.31 2.49 -16.64
CA GLY A 113 8.96 3.04 -16.73
C GLY A 113 7.89 2.29 -15.93
N ASN A 114 8.22 1.16 -15.29
CA ASN A 114 7.33 0.54 -14.30
C ASN A 114 7.27 1.39 -13.03
N PRO A 115 6.08 1.57 -12.42
CA PRO A 115 5.95 2.30 -11.18
C PRO A 115 6.43 1.46 -9.99
N ILE A 116 7.13 2.10 -9.06
CA ILE A 116 7.46 1.54 -7.75
C ILE A 116 6.76 2.40 -6.69
N LEU A 117 6.07 1.75 -5.76
CA LEU A 117 5.50 2.38 -4.57
C LEU A 117 6.33 1.99 -3.34
N ILE A 118 6.78 2.97 -2.58
CA ILE A 118 7.32 2.74 -1.24
C ILE A 118 6.38 3.45 -0.27
N TYR A 119 5.74 2.68 0.60
CA TYR A 119 4.83 3.19 1.62
C TYR A 119 5.44 2.97 3.00
N TYR A 120 5.41 4.00 3.84
CA TYR A 120 5.88 3.95 5.22
C TYR A 120 4.88 4.59 6.17
N ALA A 121 4.55 3.87 7.24
CA ALA A 121 3.86 4.37 8.41
C ALA A 121 4.67 4.01 9.67
N GLY A 122 5.02 5.01 10.46
CA GLY A 122 5.86 4.87 11.64
C GLY A 122 6.44 6.20 12.12
N HIS A 123 7.41 6.17 13.02
CA HIS A 123 8.08 7.36 13.53
C HIS A 123 9.16 7.85 12.56
N GLY A 124 9.26 9.17 12.44
CA GLY A 124 10.40 9.83 11.83
C GLY A 124 11.34 10.40 12.88
N ASN A 125 12.59 10.66 12.49
CA ASN A 125 13.55 11.37 13.32
C ASN A 125 14.24 12.49 12.53
N THR A 126 14.63 13.54 13.24
CA THR A 126 15.51 14.59 12.74
C THR A 126 16.82 14.54 13.51
N ALA A 127 17.93 14.34 12.80
CA ALA A 127 19.27 14.33 13.39
C ALA A 127 20.17 15.35 12.69
N LYS A 128 21.30 15.70 13.31
CA LYS A 128 22.32 16.50 12.63
C LYS A 128 22.85 15.72 11.44
N ALA A 129 22.98 16.41 10.31
CA ALA A 129 23.57 15.82 9.12
C ALA A 129 25.03 15.40 9.40
N PRO A 130 25.49 14.27 8.84
CA PRO A 130 26.91 13.92 8.81
C PRO A 130 27.74 15.07 8.26
N LYS A 131 28.98 15.24 8.74
CA LYS A 131 29.84 16.39 8.37
C LYS A 131 30.09 16.52 6.86
N ASN A 132 29.99 15.42 6.12
CA ASN A 132 30.20 15.38 4.67
C ASN A 132 28.91 15.59 3.86
N TRP A 133 27.76 15.81 4.50
CA TRP A 133 26.48 16.06 3.83
C TRP A 133 26.21 17.56 3.77
N THR A 134 25.76 18.05 2.62
CA THR A 134 25.32 19.43 2.45
C THR A 134 23.80 19.46 2.63
N THR A 135 23.32 20.12 3.68
CA THR A 135 21.88 20.32 3.94
C THR A 135 21.62 21.79 4.26
N GLU A 136 20.40 22.27 4.00
CA GLU A 136 20.05 23.68 4.15
C GLU A 136 20.06 24.15 5.62
N ASP A 137 19.63 23.28 6.54
CA ASP A 137 19.46 23.57 7.97
C ASP A 137 20.46 22.82 8.87
N GLY A 138 21.38 22.05 8.28
CA GLY A 138 22.35 21.22 8.99
C GLY A 138 21.76 19.92 9.56
N ASN A 139 20.52 19.56 9.21
CA ASN A 139 19.86 18.34 9.67
C ASN A 139 19.53 17.37 8.54
N VAL A 140 19.19 16.15 8.93
CA VAL A 140 18.73 15.06 8.08
C VAL A 140 17.50 14.42 8.72
N GLN A 141 16.52 14.05 7.89
CA GLN A 141 15.33 13.32 8.31
C GLN A 141 15.51 11.84 8.01
N SER A 142 15.01 10.98 8.89
CA SER A 142 14.96 9.54 8.67
C SER A 142 13.65 8.92 9.10
N ILE A 143 13.35 7.76 8.51
CA ILE A 143 12.39 6.83 9.10
C ILE A 143 13.10 6.01 10.18
N LEU A 144 12.35 5.53 11.16
CA LEU A 144 12.89 4.72 12.24
C LEU A 144 12.53 3.24 12.02
N PRO A 145 13.51 2.36 11.80
CA PRO A 145 13.31 0.91 11.90
C PRO A 145 12.95 0.47 13.32
N VAL A 146 12.38 -0.72 13.44
CA VAL A 146 11.92 -1.26 14.73
C VAL A 146 13.05 -1.39 15.77
N ASP A 147 14.29 -1.53 15.29
CA ASP A 147 15.52 -1.78 16.04
C ASP A 147 16.48 -0.57 16.12
N TYR A 148 16.03 0.64 15.77
CA TYR A 148 16.89 1.85 15.64
C TYR A 148 17.84 2.15 16.82
N TYR A 149 17.44 1.86 18.07
CA TYR A 149 18.30 2.10 19.25
C TYR A 149 19.03 0.85 19.76
N MET A 150 19.00 -0.25 19.02
CA MET A 150 19.87 -1.38 19.33
C MET A 150 21.27 -1.12 18.78
N PRO A 151 22.34 -1.37 19.57
CA PRO A 151 23.67 -1.38 19.01
C PRO A 151 23.72 -2.47 17.93
N GLU A 152 23.98 -2.06 16.69
CA GLU A 152 24.34 -2.97 15.60
C GLU A 152 25.48 -3.88 16.08
N PRO A 153 25.43 -5.21 15.83
CA PRO A 153 26.59 -6.06 16.05
C PRO A 153 27.72 -5.59 15.11
N GLN A 154 28.65 -4.78 15.65
CA GLN A 154 29.85 -4.21 15.00
C GLN A 154 29.76 -4.14 13.46
N SER A 155 29.14 -3.08 12.95
CA SER A 155 29.07 -2.82 11.51
C SER A 155 30.41 -2.31 10.96
N VAL A 156 30.75 -2.87 9.80
CA VAL A 156 31.86 -2.50 8.90
C VAL A 156 31.77 -1.01 8.56
N GLU A 157 32.92 -0.32 8.55
CA GLU A 157 33.03 1.08 8.10
C GLU A 157 32.37 1.25 6.73
N ILE A 158 31.38 2.15 6.63
CA ILE A 158 30.80 2.56 5.35
C ILE A 158 31.86 3.42 4.65
N PRO A 159 32.41 2.99 3.49
CA PRO A 159 33.38 3.80 2.76
C PRO A 159 32.75 5.12 2.35
N ALA A 160 33.52 6.21 2.45
CA ALA A 160 33.12 7.60 2.20
C ALA A 160 32.62 7.92 0.77
N GLY A 161 32.32 6.91 -0.05
CA GLY A 161 31.82 7.02 -1.41
C GLY A 161 30.38 6.50 -1.61
N SER A 162 29.66 6.06 -0.58
CA SER A 162 28.23 5.76 -0.72
C SER A 162 27.46 7.09 -0.82
N ASP A 163 26.81 7.30 -1.96
CA ASP A 163 26.04 8.46 -2.37
C ASP A 163 24.74 8.63 -1.55
N GLY A 164 24.83 8.75 -0.23
CA GLY A 164 23.80 9.32 0.66
C GLY A 164 22.41 8.69 0.67
N THR A 165 22.12 7.70 -0.19
CA THR A 165 20.74 7.34 -0.52
C THR A 165 20.10 6.48 0.56
N ILE A 166 20.89 5.79 1.40
CA ILE A 166 20.35 4.92 2.47
C ILE A 166 21.17 4.97 3.78
N GLY A 167 21.70 6.14 4.12
CA GLY A 167 22.60 6.32 5.27
C GLY A 167 21.93 6.70 6.60
N VAL A 168 20.60 6.81 6.65
CA VAL A 168 19.90 7.39 7.82
C VAL A 168 18.84 6.47 8.43
N LEU A 169 18.65 5.27 7.88
CA LEU A 169 17.88 4.22 8.57
C LEU A 169 18.60 3.76 9.83
#